data_AF-A0A379WQI3-F1
#
_entry.id   AF-A0A379WQI3-F1
#
_cell.length_a   1.000
_cell.length_b   1.000
_cell.length_c   1.000
_cell.angle_alpha   90.00
_cell.angle_beta   90.00
_cell.angle_gamma   90.00
#
_symmetry.space_group_name_H-M   'P 1'
#
loop_
_entity.id
_entity.type
_entity.pdbx_description
1 polymer ?
#
loop_
_entity_poly.entity_id
_entity_poly.type
_entity_poly.pdbx_seq_one_letter_code
_entity_poly.pdbx_strand_id
1 'polypeptide(L)'
;MIEDAAHATGTSYKGRHIGARGTAIFSFHAIKNITCAEGGIVVTDNPQFADKLRSLKFHGLGVDAWDRQSGGRAPQAEVLAPG
;
A
#
# COMPACT_ATOMS: atom_id res chain seq x y z
N MET A 1 13.00 -0.39 -9.31
CA MET A 1 13.19 0.93 -8.67
C MET A 1 11.99 1.20 -7.78
N ILE A 2 12.18 1.84 -6.62
CA ILE A 2 11.10 2.32 -5.75
C ILE A 2 11.29 3.83 -5.61
N GLU A 3 10.25 4.60 -5.87
CA GLU A 3 10.25 6.06 -5.77
C GLU A 3 9.83 6.49 -4.37
N ASP A 4 10.66 7.29 -3.69
CA ASP A 4 10.22 8.05 -2.52
C ASP A 4 9.46 9.29 -3.00
N ALA A 5 8.14 9.24 -2.86
CA ALA A 5 7.20 10.26 -3.29
C ALA A 5 6.57 11.00 -2.09
N ALA A 6 7.22 11.02 -0.93
CA ALA A 6 6.68 11.61 0.30
C ALA A 6 6.28 13.09 0.18
N HIS A 7 6.92 13.86 -0.74
CA HIS A 7 6.60 15.27 -1.04
C HIS A 7 5.92 15.46 -2.41
N ALA A 8 5.55 14.37 -3.09
CA ALA A 8 5.18 14.41 -4.51
C ALA A 8 3.69 14.16 -4.77
N THR A 9 2.84 14.22 -3.73
CA THR A 9 1.38 14.16 -3.90
C THR A 9 0.91 15.30 -4.80
N GLY A 10 0.33 14.96 -5.96
CA GLY A 10 -0.09 15.92 -6.99
C GLY A 10 0.99 16.29 -8.02
N THR A 11 2.25 15.89 -7.81
CA THR A 11 3.36 16.17 -8.74
C THR A 11 3.26 15.34 -10.01
N SER A 12 3.73 15.92 -11.12
CA SER A 12 3.85 15.23 -12.41
C SER A 12 5.26 15.39 -13.00
N TYR A 13 5.74 14.35 -13.65
CA TYR A 13 6.96 14.34 -14.46
C TYR A 13 6.60 14.04 -15.92
N LYS A 14 6.99 14.94 -16.84
CA LYS A 14 6.72 14.81 -18.29
C LYS A 14 5.23 14.52 -18.60
N GLY A 15 4.32 15.23 -17.94
CA GLY A 15 2.87 15.10 -18.16
C GLY A 15 2.24 13.86 -17.56
N ARG A 16 2.97 13.11 -16.71
CA ARG A 16 2.45 11.94 -16.00
C ARG A 16 2.63 12.10 -14.50
N HIS A 17 1.60 11.76 -13.72
CA HIS A 17 1.69 11.79 -12.27
C HIS A 17 2.77 10.83 -11.74
N ILE A 18 3.44 11.25 -10.67
CA ILE A 18 4.29 10.37 -9.87
C ILE A 18 3.42 9.21 -9.33
N GLY A 19 3.94 7.99 -9.34
CA GLY A 19 3.20 6.77 -8.98
C GLY A 19 2.26 6.22 -10.05
N ALA A 20 2.16 6.84 -11.25
CA ALA A 20 1.33 6.32 -12.34
C ALA A 20 1.93 5.06 -13.02
N ARG A 21 3.21 4.76 -12.79
CA ARG A 21 3.90 3.52 -13.20
C ARG A 21 4.96 3.16 -12.19
N GLY A 22 5.36 1.89 -12.16
CA GLY A 22 6.32 1.37 -11.20
C GLY A 22 5.77 1.40 -9.78
N THR A 23 6.65 1.59 -8.79
CA THR A 23 6.29 1.63 -7.36
C THR A 23 6.70 2.96 -6.76
N ALA A 24 5.77 3.64 -6.09
CA ALA A 24 6.01 4.88 -5.37
C ALA A 24 5.40 4.85 -3.96
N ILE A 25 6.04 5.53 -3.01
CA ILE A 25 5.59 5.62 -1.62
C ILE A 25 5.28 7.07 -1.27
N PHE A 26 4.05 7.36 -0.86
CA PHE A 26 3.62 8.67 -0.43
C PHE A 26 3.48 8.73 1.09
N SER A 27 3.61 9.93 1.64
CA SER A 27 3.44 10.20 3.07
C SER A 27 2.24 11.12 3.29
N PHE A 28 1.51 10.84 4.36
CA PHE A 28 0.41 11.65 4.87
C PHE A 28 0.70 12.17 6.28
N HIS A 29 1.98 12.28 6.64
CA HIS A 29 2.43 12.94 7.87
C HIS A 29 1.94 14.40 7.94
N ALA A 30 1.86 14.97 9.15
CA ALA A 30 1.26 16.28 9.46
C ALA A 30 1.70 17.46 8.56
N ILE A 31 2.93 17.43 8.05
CA ILE A 31 3.50 18.51 7.22
C ILE A 31 3.51 18.22 5.71
N LYS A 32 2.81 17.17 5.25
CA LYS A 32 2.72 16.81 3.82
C LYS A 32 1.53 17.50 3.14
N ASN A 33 1.54 17.51 1.81
CA ASN A 33 0.55 18.20 0.98
C ASN A 33 -0.91 17.81 1.32
N ILE A 34 -1.13 16.54 1.67
CA ILE A 34 -2.39 16.00 2.21
C ILE A 34 -2.00 15.18 3.46
N THR A 35 -2.81 15.22 4.51
CA THR A 35 -2.47 14.59 5.79
C THR A 35 -3.63 13.85 6.45
N CYS A 36 -3.29 12.81 7.20
CA CYS A 36 -4.13 12.15 8.20
C CYS A 36 -3.44 12.11 9.57
N ALA A 37 -2.69 13.17 9.91
CA ALA A 37 -1.69 13.26 10.97
C ALA A 37 -0.50 12.32 10.76
N GLU A 38 -0.74 11.01 10.72
CA GLU A 38 0.25 9.98 10.43
C GLU A 38 -0.31 9.00 9.41
N GLY A 39 0.50 8.63 8.43
CA GLY A 39 0.11 7.66 7.42
C GLY A 39 0.99 7.67 6.19
N GLY A 40 0.77 6.68 5.33
CA GLY A 40 1.42 6.55 4.05
C GLY A 40 0.70 5.54 3.18
N ILE A 41 1.04 5.56 1.89
CA ILE A 41 0.47 4.63 0.91
C ILE A 41 1.56 4.21 -0.06
N VAL A 42 1.54 2.93 -0.44
CA VAL A 42 2.34 2.40 -1.54
C VAL A 42 1.41 2.24 -2.74
N VAL A 43 1.82 2.79 -3.87
CA VAL A 43 1.17 2.58 -5.17
C VAL A 43 2.11 1.74 -6.03
N THR A 44 1.60 0.69 -6.65
CA THR A 44 2.38 -0.17 -7.56
C THR A 44 1.51 -0.72 -8.68
N ASP A 45 2.09 -0.90 -9.86
CA ASP A 45 1.48 -1.61 -11.00
C ASP A 45 1.77 -3.11 -11.01
N ASN A 46 2.52 -3.63 -10.04
CA ASN A 46 2.80 -5.05 -9.89
C ASN A 46 1.81 -5.72 -8.91
N PRO A 47 0.86 -6.55 -9.39
CA PRO A 47 -0.16 -7.15 -8.53
C PRO A 47 0.41 -8.11 -7.48
N GLN A 48 1.42 -8.91 -7.85
CA GLN A 48 2.05 -9.86 -6.91
C GLN A 48 2.78 -9.12 -5.78
N PHE A 49 3.41 -7.99 -6.11
CA PHE A 49 4.05 -7.15 -5.11
C PHE A 49 3.01 -6.47 -4.21
N ALA A 50 1.90 -6.00 -4.76
CA ALA A 50 0.79 -5.44 -3.99
C ALA A 50 0.21 -6.44 -2.99
N ASP A 51 -0.04 -7.68 -3.40
CA ASP A 51 -0.59 -8.73 -2.53
C ASP A 51 0.37 -9.05 -1.38
N LYS A 52 1.68 -9.14 -1.69
CA LYS A 52 2.71 -9.33 -0.67
C LYS A 52 2.74 -8.18 0.34
N LEU A 53 2.66 -6.92 -0.13
CA LEU A 53 2.63 -5.74 0.75
C LEU A 53 1.38 -5.74 1.66
N ARG A 54 0.21 -6.10 1.13
CA ARG A 54 -1.04 -6.20 1.91
C ARG A 54 -0.93 -7.23 3.03
N SER A 55 -0.35 -8.39 2.73
CA SER A 55 -0.09 -9.43 3.71
C SER A 55 0.90 -8.95 4.78
N LEU A 56 2.06 -8.42 4.35
CA LEU A 56 3.13 -8.00 5.27
C LEU A 56 2.73 -6.86 6.20
N LYS A 57 1.95 -5.87 5.74
CA LYS A 57 1.47 -4.78 6.61
C LYS A 57 0.55 -5.26 7.75
N PHE A 58 0.07 -6.49 7.67
CA PHE A 58 -0.91 -7.06 8.60
C PHE A 58 -0.50 -8.48 9.02
N HIS A 59 0.69 -8.59 9.59
CA HIS A 59 1.23 -9.81 10.21
C HIS A 59 1.40 -11.01 9.26
N GLY A 60 1.59 -10.77 7.96
CA GLY A 60 1.83 -11.84 6.98
C GLY A 60 0.61 -12.74 6.74
N LEU A 61 -0.59 -12.24 7.03
CA LEU A 61 -1.83 -13.00 6.87
C LEU A 61 -2.16 -13.23 5.39
N GLY A 62 -2.57 -14.45 5.04
CA GLY A 62 -2.88 -14.84 3.66
C GLY A 62 -4.23 -14.37 3.13
N VAL A 63 -5.13 -13.94 4.01
CA VAL A 63 -6.45 -13.42 3.67
C VAL A 63 -6.62 -12.06 4.33
N ASP A 64 -6.82 -11.02 3.53
CA ASP A 64 -7.04 -9.65 4.00
C ASP A 64 -8.27 -9.62 4.92
N ALA A 65 -8.24 -8.76 5.94
CA ALA A 65 -9.35 -8.59 6.87
C ALA A 65 -10.65 -8.19 6.16
N TRP A 66 -10.54 -7.47 5.04
CA TRP A 66 -11.69 -7.13 4.19
C TRP A 66 -12.32 -8.35 3.53
N ASP A 67 -11.51 -9.25 2.96
CA ASP A 67 -11.97 -10.47 2.27
C ASP A 67 -12.60 -11.49 3.24
N ARG A 68 -12.28 -11.39 4.54
CA ARG A 68 -12.90 -12.23 5.58
C ARG A 68 -14.40 -11.97 5.75
N GLN A 69 -14.87 -10.75 5.47
CA GLN A 69 -16.29 -10.40 5.65
C GLN A 69 -17.15 -10.86 4.48
N SER A 70 -16.58 -11.01 3.28
CA SER A 70 -17.29 -11.36 2.05
C SER A 70 -17.50 -12.87 1.86
N GLY A 71 -16.70 -13.72 2.54
CA GLY A 71 -16.59 -15.15 2.22
C GLY A 71 -17.44 -16.14 3.03
N GLY A 72 -18.21 -15.70 4.05
CA GLY A 72 -19.09 -16.58 4.84
C GLY A 72 -18.41 -17.74 5.61
N ARG A 73 -17.08 -17.81 5.61
CA ARG A 73 -16.29 -18.86 6.26
C ARG A 73 -15.52 -18.24 7.42
N ALA A 74 -15.60 -18.84 8.60
CA ALA A 74 -14.82 -18.41 9.76
C ALA A 74 -13.32 -18.39 9.37
N PRO A 75 -12.64 -17.24 9.41
CA PRO A 75 -11.30 -17.13 8.87
C PRO A 75 -10.32 -17.70 9.89
N GLN A 76 -9.83 -18.91 9.66
CA GLN A 76 -8.59 -19.33 10.27
C GLN A 76 -7.49 -18.43 9.72
N ALA A 77 -6.93 -17.59 10.59
CA ALA A 77 -5.84 -16.69 10.26
C ALA A 77 -4.59 -17.53 9.93
N GLU A 78 -4.35 -17.75 8.64
CA GLU A 78 -3.13 -18.40 8.17
C GLU A 78 -2.03 -17.35 7.96
N VAL A 79 -0.93 -17.51 8.68
CA VAL A 79 0.27 -16.68 8.54
C VAL A 79 1.15 -17.31 7.45
N LEU A 80 1.25 -16.64 6.30
CA LEU A 80 2.02 -17.11 5.15
C LEU A 80 3.51 -16.73 5.24
N ALA A 81 3.83 -15.67 6.00
CA ALA A 81 5.20 -15.19 6.19
C ALA A 81 5.35 -14.55 7.57
N PRO A 82 6.54 -14.61 8.20
CA PRO A 82 6.82 -13.81 9.38
C PRO A 82 6.70 -12.32 9.01
N GLY A 83 5.89 -11.59 9.78
CA GLY A 83 5.74 -10.14 9.70
C GLY A 83 6.70 -9.42 10.64
#